data_AF-A0A4Y7PNY4-F1
#
_entry.id   AF-A0A4Y7PNY4-F1
#
_cell.length_a   1.000
_cell.length_b   1.000
_cell.length_c   1.000
_cell.angle_alpha   90.00
_cell.angle_beta   90.00
_cell.angle_gamma   90.00
#
_symmetry.space_group_name_H-M   'P 1'
#
loop_
_entity.id
_entity.type
_entity.pdbx_description
1 polymer ?
#
loop_
_entity_poly.entity_id
_entity_poly.type
_entity_poly.pdbx_seq_one_letter_code
_entity_poly.pdbx_strand_id
1 'polypeptide(L)'
;MPTIEELVQKANDEILNIKHLYLAPMETKQIHGIPWTSSELKGFKDRTQRLETMVKDHTKATSTQEKEKTLNDVITHAKDLMSELDDAIITKIVAKIEDLFPKCQSGVAKLPHSMAAQRLLEPKQRSDFPTQFANCKAWYDGLKSSTHGSSREHMDSLLDKLIPMWAALKPVVDAESLNKDTVLDIKPKTARE
;
A
#
# COMPACT_ATOMS: atom_id res chain seq x y z
N MET A 1 -0.98 25.24 -31.72
CA MET A 1 -0.59 25.51 -30.32
C MET A 1 -1.86 25.50 -29.50
N PRO A 2 -1.86 24.92 -28.28
CA PRO A 2 -3.00 25.00 -27.39
C PRO A 2 -3.28 26.44 -26.99
N THR A 3 -4.54 26.79 -26.78
CA THR A 3 -4.97 28.10 -26.30
C THR A 3 -4.72 28.25 -24.80
N ILE A 4 -4.77 29.49 -24.29
CA ILE A 4 -4.69 29.74 -22.84
C ILE A 4 -5.80 28.99 -22.08
N GLU A 5 -7.02 28.97 -22.61
CA GLU A 5 -8.15 28.26 -21.97
C GLU A 5 -7.90 26.75 -21.89
N GLU A 6 -7.39 26.15 -22.97
CA GLU A 6 -7.01 24.72 -22.98
C GLU A 6 -5.88 24.43 -21.98
N LEU A 7 -4.92 25.34 -21.83
CA LEU A 7 -3.83 25.20 -20.85
C LEU A 7 -4.33 25.35 -19.41
N VAL A 8 -5.25 26.28 -19.15
CA VAL A 8 -5.89 26.44 -17.82
C VAL A 8 -6.69 25.19 -17.47
N GLN A 9 -7.50 24.69 -18.39
CA GLN A 9 -8.28 23.48 -18.17
C GLN A 9 -7.37 22.30 -17.85
N LYS A 10 -6.34 22.09 -18.67
CA LYS A 10 -5.36 21.03 -18.45
C LYS A 10 -4.63 21.17 -17.11
N ALA A 11 -4.20 22.37 -16.74
CA ALA A 11 -3.55 22.59 -15.44
C ALA A 11 -4.49 22.25 -14.27
N ASN A 12 -5.76 22.64 -14.36
CA ASN A 12 -6.77 22.29 -13.36
C ASN A 12 -7.03 20.78 -13.30
N ASP A 13 -7.13 20.11 -14.44
CA ASP A 13 -7.34 18.65 -14.51
C ASP A 13 -6.19 17.89 -13.84
N GLU A 14 -4.93 18.27 -14.09
CA GLU A 14 -3.77 17.63 -13.46
C GLU A 14 -3.74 17.87 -11.93
N ILE A 15 -4.09 19.08 -11.47
CA ILE A 15 -4.22 19.37 -10.04
C ILE A 15 -5.36 18.55 -9.42
N LEU A 16 -6.48 18.42 -10.13
CA LEU A 16 -7.63 17.64 -9.68
C LEU A 16 -7.29 16.15 -9.56
N ASN A 17 -6.52 15.62 -10.53
CA ASN A 17 -5.99 14.26 -10.49
C ASN A 17 -5.12 14.02 -9.24
N ILE A 18 -4.21 14.95 -8.90
CA ILE A 18 -3.42 14.86 -7.65
C ILE A 18 -4.34 14.72 -6.42
N LYS A 19 -5.39 15.55 -6.35
CA LYS A 19 -6.31 15.55 -5.21
C LYS A 19 -7.13 14.26 -5.12
N HIS A 20 -7.72 13.84 -6.22
CA HIS A 20 -8.70 12.75 -6.22
C HIS A 20 -8.09 11.36 -6.36
N LEU A 21 -7.01 11.22 -7.14
CA LEU A 21 -6.40 9.91 -7.40
C LEU A 21 -5.32 9.55 -6.37
N TYR A 22 -4.75 10.55 -5.67
CA TYR A 22 -3.66 10.33 -4.73
C TYR A 22 -4.01 10.81 -3.32
N LEU A 23 -4.15 12.13 -3.10
CA LEU A 23 -4.25 12.68 -1.74
C LEU A 23 -5.49 12.19 -0.98
N ALA A 24 -6.68 12.23 -1.59
CA ALA A 24 -7.91 11.79 -0.93
C ALA A 24 -7.89 10.27 -0.58
N PRO A 25 -7.47 9.36 -1.49
CA PRO A 25 -7.27 7.95 -1.14
C PRO A 25 -6.26 7.71 -0.01
N MET A 26 -5.17 8.50 0.05
CA MET A 26 -4.18 8.42 1.12
C MET A 26 -4.76 8.85 2.47
N GLU A 27 -5.53 9.95 2.51
CA GLU A 27 -6.18 10.44 3.74
C GLU A 27 -7.22 9.45 4.29
N THR A 28 -8.01 8.86 3.39
CA THR A 28 -9.11 7.96 3.72
C THR A 28 -8.67 6.50 3.89
N LYS A 29 -7.35 6.23 3.80
CA LYS A 29 -6.75 4.88 3.89
C LYS A 29 -7.31 3.89 2.85
N GLN A 30 -7.81 4.38 1.73
CA GLN A 30 -8.34 3.55 0.64
C GLN A 30 -7.25 2.75 -0.06
N ILE A 31 -5.99 3.18 0.04
CA ILE A 31 -4.84 2.44 -0.47
C ILE A 31 -4.48 1.34 0.54
N HIS A 32 -5.14 0.18 0.43
CA HIS A 32 -4.86 -1.02 1.22
C HIS A 32 -4.90 -0.83 2.73
N GLY A 33 -5.58 0.19 3.27
CA GLY A 33 -5.54 0.50 4.69
C GLY A 33 -4.16 1.00 5.19
N ILE A 34 -3.27 1.43 4.29
CA ILE A 34 -1.96 1.99 4.64
C ILE A 34 -2.16 3.33 5.35
N PRO A 35 -1.60 3.53 6.56
CA PRO A 35 -1.71 4.79 7.28
C PRO A 35 -0.74 5.82 6.71
N TRP A 36 -1.26 7.03 6.50
CA TRP A 36 -0.48 8.21 6.14
C TRP A 36 -0.58 9.24 7.27
N THR A 37 0.56 9.72 7.74
CA THR A 37 0.62 10.77 8.75
C THR A 37 0.29 12.13 8.15
N SER A 38 -0.22 13.04 8.99
CA SER A 38 -0.47 14.42 8.58
C SER A 38 0.81 15.11 8.08
N SER A 39 1.96 14.80 8.67
CA SER A 39 3.27 15.30 8.25
C SER A 39 3.69 14.81 6.86
N GLU A 40 3.47 13.53 6.54
CA GLU A 40 3.78 12.99 5.22
C GLU A 40 2.92 13.64 4.12
N LEU A 41 1.65 13.87 4.40
CA LEU A 41 0.73 14.47 3.42
C LEU A 41 0.88 15.99 3.30
N LYS A 42 1.37 16.67 4.34
CA LYS A 42 1.45 18.14 4.37
C LYS A 42 2.31 18.68 3.22
N GLY A 43 3.48 18.09 2.98
CA GLY A 43 4.38 18.54 1.91
C GLY A 43 3.73 18.49 0.52
N PHE A 44 2.99 17.42 0.24
CA PHE A 44 2.26 17.27 -1.03
C PHE A 44 1.09 18.25 -1.12
N LYS A 45 0.30 18.41 -0.05
CA LYS A 45 -0.82 19.37 0.00
C LYS A 45 -0.37 20.81 -0.22
N ASP A 46 0.72 21.22 0.45
CA ASP A 46 1.27 22.56 0.35
C ASP A 46 1.72 22.83 -1.10
N ARG A 47 2.31 21.83 -1.77
CA ARG A 47 2.70 21.92 -3.19
C ARG A 47 1.48 21.98 -4.11
N THR A 48 0.47 21.15 -3.89
CA THR A 48 -0.79 21.21 -4.67
C THR A 48 -1.44 22.59 -4.54
N GLN A 49 -1.50 23.17 -3.34
CA GLN A 49 -2.04 24.51 -3.11
C GLN A 49 -1.22 25.61 -3.80
N ARG A 50 0.10 25.47 -3.87
CA ARG A 50 0.96 26.38 -4.65
C ARG A 50 0.64 26.31 -6.14
N LEU A 51 0.44 25.11 -6.70
CA LEU A 51 0.03 24.94 -8.09
C LEU A 51 -1.31 25.64 -8.37
N GLU A 52 -2.29 25.48 -7.48
CA GLU A 52 -3.58 26.20 -7.59
C GLU A 52 -3.43 27.72 -7.57
N THR A 53 -2.50 28.21 -6.74
CA THR A 53 -2.22 29.65 -6.66
C THR A 53 -1.57 30.14 -7.95
N MET A 54 -0.62 29.39 -8.51
CA MET A 54 0.00 29.71 -9.80
C MET A 54 -1.03 29.72 -10.94
N VAL A 55 -1.98 28.78 -10.96
CA VAL A 55 -3.08 28.79 -11.94
C VAL A 55 -3.96 30.02 -11.76
N LYS A 56 -4.26 30.48 -10.55
CA LYS A 56 -5.06 31.72 -10.37
C LYS A 56 -4.27 32.96 -10.79
N ASP A 57 -2.99 32.99 -10.44
CA ASP A 57 -2.11 34.13 -10.63
C ASP A 57 -1.60 34.29 -12.07
N HIS A 58 -1.81 33.31 -12.96
CA HIS A 58 -1.44 33.43 -14.38
C HIS A 58 -2.01 34.70 -15.03
N THR A 59 -3.20 35.14 -14.61
CA THR A 59 -3.86 36.35 -15.14
C THR A 59 -3.11 37.64 -14.84
N LYS A 60 -2.23 37.65 -13.83
CA LYS A 60 -1.40 38.80 -13.45
C LYS A 60 -0.27 39.07 -14.45
N ALA A 61 0.07 38.09 -15.28
CA ALA A 61 1.08 38.25 -16.32
C ALA A 61 0.59 39.16 -17.45
N THR A 62 1.45 40.06 -17.89
CA THR A 62 1.16 41.09 -18.89
C THR A 62 1.13 40.54 -20.30
N SER A 63 1.96 39.53 -20.60
CA SER A 63 2.06 38.95 -21.95
C SER A 63 1.44 37.55 -22.03
N THR A 64 0.93 37.20 -23.21
CA THR A 64 0.42 35.83 -23.48
C THR A 64 1.50 34.78 -23.28
N GLN A 65 2.75 35.07 -23.67
CA GLN A 65 3.87 34.14 -23.54
C GLN A 65 4.18 33.81 -22.07
N GLU A 66 4.12 34.78 -21.16
CA GLU A 66 4.30 34.55 -19.72
C GLU A 66 3.16 33.72 -19.12
N LYS A 67 1.92 33.94 -19.59
CA LYS A 67 0.76 33.12 -19.20
C LYS A 67 0.95 31.67 -19.62
N GLU A 68 1.29 31.43 -20.89
CA GLU A 68 1.56 30.10 -21.43
C GLU A 68 2.68 29.41 -20.66
N LYS A 69 3.78 30.11 -20.40
CA LYS A 69 4.89 29.57 -19.63
C LYS A 69 4.45 29.14 -18.23
N THR A 70 3.75 30.02 -17.50
CA THR A 70 3.27 29.71 -16.14
C THR A 70 2.38 28.47 -16.12
N LEU A 71 1.45 28.34 -17.08
CA LEU A 71 0.54 27.20 -17.15
C LEU A 71 1.27 25.90 -17.52
N ASN A 72 2.23 25.95 -18.45
CA ASN A 72 3.06 24.79 -18.78
C ASN A 72 3.95 24.35 -17.60
N ASP A 73 4.49 25.30 -16.84
CA ASP A 73 5.24 25.02 -15.61
C ASP A 73 4.33 24.33 -14.59
N VAL A 74 3.09 24.79 -14.40
CA VAL A 74 2.10 24.11 -13.53
C VAL A 74 1.84 22.68 -14.00
N ILE A 75 1.56 22.46 -15.28
CA ILE A 75 1.27 21.13 -15.83
C ILE A 75 2.47 20.18 -15.60
N THR A 76 3.68 20.69 -15.79
CA THR A 76 4.92 19.91 -15.61
C THR A 76 5.11 19.54 -14.15
N HIS A 77 5.05 20.53 -13.24
CA HIS A 77 5.18 20.29 -11.82
C HIS A 77 4.05 19.43 -11.23
N ALA A 78 2.84 19.48 -11.79
CA ALA A 78 1.76 18.59 -11.41
C ALA A 78 2.08 17.13 -11.76
N LYS A 79 2.64 16.89 -12.95
CA LYS A 79 3.06 15.54 -13.36
C LYS A 79 4.21 15.00 -12.53
N ASP A 80 5.21 15.83 -12.25
CA ASP A 80 6.32 15.47 -11.37
C ASP A 80 5.78 15.09 -9.98
N LEU A 81 4.87 15.90 -9.43
CA LEU A 81 4.23 15.64 -8.15
C LEU A 81 3.40 14.34 -8.15
N MET A 82 2.70 14.01 -9.23
CA MET A 82 2.00 12.73 -9.35
C MET A 82 2.98 11.55 -9.37
N SER A 83 4.11 11.66 -10.07
CA SER A 83 5.16 10.62 -10.07
C SER A 83 5.72 10.41 -8.67
N GLU A 84 6.05 11.49 -7.95
CA GLU A 84 6.55 11.40 -6.57
C GLU A 84 5.53 10.77 -5.61
N LEU A 85 4.24 11.09 -5.79
CA LEU A 85 3.16 10.47 -5.02
C LEU A 85 3.05 8.98 -5.31
N ASP A 86 3.18 8.56 -6.57
CA ASP A 86 3.14 7.15 -6.95
C ASP A 86 4.32 6.38 -6.35
N ASP A 87 5.53 6.94 -6.40
CA ASP A 87 6.73 6.36 -5.78
C ASP A 87 6.57 6.21 -4.25
N ALA A 88 5.99 7.22 -3.60
CA ALA A 88 5.70 7.18 -2.15
C ALA A 88 4.70 6.06 -1.82
N ILE A 89 3.65 5.91 -2.64
CA ILE A 89 2.64 4.85 -2.49
C ILE A 89 3.27 3.48 -2.69
N ILE A 90 4.04 3.30 -3.76
CA ILE A 90 4.76 2.06 -4.07
C ILE A 90 5.66 1.68 -2.90
N THR A 91 6.43 2.61 -2.37
CA THR A 91 7.33 2.36 -1.22
C THR A 91 6.57 1.80 -0.01
N LYS A 92 5.41 2.37 0.32
CA LYS A 92 4.58 1.87 1.43
C LYS A 92 3.93 0.52 1.13
N ILE A 93 3.51 0.30 -0.11
CA ILE A 93 2.95 -0.98 -0.57
C ILE A 93 4.00 -2.08 -0.45
N VAL A 94 5.23 -1.84 -0.92
CA VAL A 94 6.35 -2.79 -0.81
C VAL A 94 6.62 -3.12 0.65
N ALA A 95 6.75 -2.11 1.51
CA ALA A 95 6.95 -2.34 2.95
C ALA A 95 5.82 -3.19 3.57
N LYS A 96 4.57 -2.98 3.15
CA LYS A 96 3.43 -3.78 3.60
C LYS A 96 3.46 -5.21 3.07
N ILE A 97 3.87 -5.41 1.83
CA ILE A 97 4.09 -6.76 1.27
C ILE A 97 5.18 -7.47 2.06
N GLU A 98 6.32 -6.82 2.31
CA GLU A 98 7.44 -7.38 3.06
C GLU A 98 7.07 -7.74 4.50
N ASP A 99 6.14 -7.01 5.11
CA ASP A 99 5.59 -7.34 6.44
C ASP A 99 4.61 -8.53 6.39
N LEU A 100 3.69 -8.56 5.42
CA LEU A 100 2.63 -9.57 5.35
C LEU A 100 3.13 -10.92 4.82
N PHE A 101 4.04 -10.90 3.86
CA PHE A 101 4.49 -12.09 3.15
C PHE A 101 5.04 -13.19 4.08
N PRO A 102 6.02 -12.92 4.99
CA PRO A 102 6.52 -13.94 5.91
C PRO A 102 5.45 -14.43 6.90
N LYS A 103 4.49 -13.57 7.28
CA LYS A 103 3.38 -13.94 8.17
C LYS A 103 2.42 -14.92 7.51
N CYS A 104 2.03 -14.65 6.26
CA CYS A 104 1.25 -15.58 5.43
C CYS A 104 2.01 -16.89 5.21
N GLN A 105 3.32 -16.83 4.91
CA GLN A 105 4.15 -18.03 4.75
C GLN A 105 4.12 -18.92 6.00
N SER A 106 4.29 -18.31 7.18
CA SER A 106 4.24 -19.02 8.46
C SER A 106 2.87 -19.65 8.70
N GLY A 107 1.79 -18.91 8.47
CA GLY A 107 0.42 -19.41 8.65
C GLY A 107 0.10 -20.58 7.71
N VAL A 108 0.46 -20.48 6.43
CA VAL A 108 0.24 -21.55 5.44
C VAL A 108 1.05 -22.80 5.78
N ALA A 109 2.31 -22.66 6.20
CA ALA A 109 3.17 -23.79 6.55
C ALA A 109 2.64 -24.63 7.73
N LYS A 110 1.79 -24.06 8.59
CA LYS A 110 1.20 -24.77 9.74
C LYS A 110 -0.01 -25.63 9.37
N LEU A 111 -0.68 -25.35 8.24
CA LEU A 111 -1.92 -26.03 7.87
C LEU A 111 -1.78 -27.54 7.70
N PRO A 112 -0.73 -28.08 7.04
CA PRO A 112 -0.60 -29.53 6.86
C PRO A 112 -0.32 -30.30 8.16
N HIS A 113 0.22 -29.63 9.18
CA HIS A 113 0.79 -30.28 10.36
C HIS A 113 -0.02 -30.09 11.65
N SER A 114 -1.07 -29.27 11.63
CA SER A 114 -1.86 -28.96 12.83
C SER A 114 -3.36 -29.02 12.56
N MET A 115 -4.02 -30.05 13.10
CA MET A 115 -5.48 -30.15 13.10
C MET A 115 -6.13 -28.99 13.87
N ALA A 116 -5.45 -28.45 14.88
CA ALA A 116 -5.91 -27.28 15.61
C ALA A 116 -5.90 -26.03 14.71
N ALA A 117 -4.81 -25.82 13.94
CA ALA A 117 -4.73 -24.76 12.94
C ALA A 117 -5.81 -24.89 11.86
N GLN A 118 -6.03 -26.10 11.35
CA GLN A 118 -7.06 -26.36 10.34
C GLN A 118 -8.47 -26.04 10.82
N ARG A 119 -8.79 -26.27 12.11
CA ARG A 119 -10.11 -25.98 12.69
C ARG A 119 -10.41 -24.48 12.80
N LEU A 120 -9.38 -23.63 12.78
CA LEU A 120 -9.53 -22.17 12.80
C LEU A 120 -9.86 -21.58 11.42
N LEU A 121 -9.84 -22.41 10.37
CA LEU A 121 -10.09 -21.99 8.99
C LEU A 121 -11.30 -22.71 8.37
N GLU A 122 -12.01 -22.00 7.51
CA GLU A 122 -13.07 -22.59 6.69
C GLU A 122 -12.50 -23.68 5.75
N PRO A 123 -13.29 -24.71 5.39
CA PRO A 123 -12.84 -25.77 4.48
C PRO A 123 -12.21 -25.24 3.19
N LYS A 124 -12.81 -24.20 2.60
CA LYS A 124 -12.32 -23.57 1.37
C LYS A 124 -10.98 -22.85 1.57
N GLN A 125 -10.80 -22.17 2.70
CA GLN A 125 -9.54 -21.49 3.01
C GLN A 125 -8.39 -22.48 3.18
N ARG A 126 -8.67 -23.65 3.79
CA ARG A 126 -7.68 -24.73 3.96
C ARG A 126 -7.16 -25.28 2.63
N SER A 127 -8.03 -25.44 1.63
CA SER A 127 -7.64 -25.91 0.30
C SER A 127 -6.95 -24.82 -0.52
N ASP A 128 -7.46 -23.59 -0.44
CA ASP A 128 -7.10 -22.54 -1.40
C ASP A 128 -5.83 -21.81 -1.01
N PHE A 129 -5.59 -21.56 0.29
CA PHE A 129 -4.47 -20.75 0.76
C PHE A 129 -3.09 -21.29 0.38
N PRO A 130 -2.78 -22.60 0.47
CA PRO A 130 -1.48 -23.12 0.03
C PRO A 130 -1.18 -22.83 -1.45
N THR A 131 -2.17 -23.08 -2.32
CA THR A 131 -2.04 -22.84 -3.76
C THR A 131 -1.96 -21.36 -4.09
N GLN A 132 -2.82 -20.53 -3.48
CA GLN A 132 -2.79 -19.08 -3.66
C GLN A 132 -1.46 -18.49 -3.19
N PHE A 133 -0.94 -18.93 -2.04
CA PHE A 133 0.33 -18.44 -1.51
C PHE A 133 1.51 -18.87 -2.38
N ALA A 134 1.52 -20.09 -2.91
CA ALA A 134 2.55 -20.54 -3.86
C ALA A 134 2.60 -19.64 -5.12
N ASN A 135 1.44 -19.27 -5.66
CA ASN A 135 1.36 -18.35 -6.79
C ASN A 135 1.85 -16.94 -6.43
N CYS A 136 1.47 -16.43 -5.25
CA CYS A 136 1.95 -15.13 -4.75
C CYS A 136 3.48 -15.14 -4.54
N LYS A 137 4.03 -16.26 -4.07
CA LYS A 137 5.47 -16.45 -3.85
C LYS A 137 6.26 -16.43 -5.15
N ALA A 138 5.80 -17.16 -6.16
CA ALA A 138 6.45 -17.14 -7.48
C ALA A 138 6.52 -15.71 -8.05
N TRP A 139 5.45 -14.93 -7.88
CA TRP A 139 5.42 -13.53 -8.30
C TRP A 139 6.37 -12.65 -7.47
N TYR A 140 6.35 -12.76 -6.14
CA TYR A 140 7.21 -11.97 -5.24
C TYR A 140 8.71 -12.26 -5.44
N ASP A 141 9.08 -13.52 -5.61
CA ASP A 141 10.46 -13.93 -5.91
C ASP A 141 10.89 -13.36 -7.28
N GLY A 142 9.98 -13.34 -8.27
CA GLY A 142 10.19 -12.69 -9.56
C GLY A 142 10.44 -11.18 -9.44
N LEU A 143 9.68 -10.48 -8.59
CA LEU A 143 9.85 -9.06 -8.31
C LEU A 143 11.23 -8.73 -7.72
N LYS A 144 11.74 -9.56 -6.79
CA LYS A 144 13.10 -9.39 -6.24
C LYS A 144 14.21 -9.60 -7.26
N SER A 145 13.97 -10.43 -8.28
CA SER A 145 14.95 -10.76 -9.31
C SER A 145 14.92 -9.83 -10.54
N SER A 146 13.87 -9.02 -10.67
CA SER A 146 13.64 -8.11 -11.79
C SER A 146 14.26 -6.73 -11.52
N THR A 147 15.20 -6.29 -12.35
CA THR A 147 15.71 -4.89 -12.37
C THR A 147 14.69 -3.89 -12.91
N HIS A 148 13.57 -4.36 -13.48
CA HIS A 148 12.48 -3.51 -13.93
C HIS A 148 11.40 -3.41 -12.85
N GLY A 149 11.16 -2.17 -12.41
CA GLY A 149 10.16 -1.82 -11.41
C GLY A 149 8.80 -2.42 -11.75
N SER A 150 8.20 -3.10 -10.78
CA SER A 150 6.84 -3.62 -10.94
C SER A 150 5.85 -2.46 -10.95
N SER A 151 4.81 -2.54 -11.77
CA SER A 151 3.75 -1.51 -11.75
C SER A 151 2.97 -1.57 -10.44
N ARG A 152 2.45 -0.42 -10.00
CA ARG A 152 1.56 -0.29 -8.84
C ARG A 152 0.39 -1.28 -8.88
N GLU A 153 -0.24 -1.45 -10.04
CA GLU A 153 -1.36 -2.37 -10.24
C GLU A 153 -1.03 -3.82 -9.85
N HIS A 154 0.16 -4.31 -10.20
CA HIS A 154 0.55 -5.67 -9.85
C HIS A 154 0.78 -5.83 -8.34
N MET A 155 1.37 -4.82 -7.70
CA MET A 155 1.55 -4.82 -6.24
C MET A 155 0.21 -4.70 -5.50
N ASP A 156 -0.71 -3.90 -6.01
CA ASP A 156 -2.08 -3.80 -5.49
C ASP A 156 -2.78 -5.16 -5.55
N SER A 157 -2.70 -5.86 -6.69
CA SER A 157 -3.26 -7.22 -6.84
C SER A 157 -2.64 -8.24 -5.88
N LEU A 158 -1.36 -8.08 -5.51
CA LEU A 158 -0.73 -8.93 -4.50
C LEU A 158 -1.29 -8.62 -3.10
N LEU A 159 -1.42 -7.35 -2.73
CA LEU A 159 -1.98 -6.95 -1.43
C LEU A 159 -3.44 -7.37 -1.27
N ASP A 160 -4.24 -7.31 -2.33
CA ASP A 160 -5.64 -7.79 -2.34
C ASP A 160 -5.76 -9.28 -1.98
N LYS A 161 -4.70 -10.07 -2.19
CA LYS A 161 -4.63 -11.48 -1.80
C LYS A 161 -4.01 -11.66 -0.41
N LEU A 162 -2.91 -10.96 -0.13
CA LEU A 162 -2.16 -11.14 1.12
C LEU A 162 -2.91 -10.60 2.34
N ILE A 163 -3.62 -9.48 2.22
CA ILE A 163 -4.36 -8.87 3.34
C ILE A 163 -5.46 -9.79 3.88
N PRO A 164 -6.42 -10.28 3.06
CA PRO A 164 -7.45 -11.18 3.56
C PRO A 164 -6.88 -12.53 3.99
N MET A 165 -5.86 -13.04 3.30
CA MET A 165 -5.18 -14.27 3.69
C MET A 165 -4.55 -14.13 5.08
N TRP A 166 -3.84 -13.04 5.36
CA TRP A 166 -3.27 -12.80 6.67
C TRP A 166 -4.35 -12.63 7.75
N ALA A 167 -5.42 -11.89 7.46
CA ALA A 167 -6.53 -11.72 8.41
C ALA A 167 -7.11 -13.07 8.87
N ALA A 168 -7.20 -14.05 7.95
CA ALA A 168 -7.66 -15.40 8.26
C ALA A 168 -6.58 -16.28 8.94
N LEU A 169 -5.31 -16.13 8.57
CA LEU A 169 -4.20 -16.91 9.13
C LEU A 169 -3.69 -16.40 10.48
N LYS A 170 -3.98 -15.14 10.84
CA LYS A 170 -3.50 -14.54 12.08
C LYS A 170 -3.83 -15.38 13.33
N PRO A 171 -5.07 -15.87 13.54
CA PRO A 171 -5.39 -16.74 14.68
C PRO A 171 -4.59 -18.04 14.70
N VAL A 172 -4.27 -18.60 13.52
CA VAL A 172 -3.43 -19.80 13.40
C VAL A 172 -2.00 -19.53 13.86
N VAL A 173 -1.47 -18.35 13.53
CA VAL A 173 -0.13 -17.95 13.97
C VAL A 173 -0.12 -17.63 15.46
N ASP A 174 -1.12 -16.91 15.97
CA ASP A 174 -1.19 -16.45 17.36
C ASP A 174 -1.43 -17.60 18.36
N ALA A 175 -2.25 -18.60 18.00
CA ALA A 175 -2.64 -19.71 18.88
C ALA A 175 -1.47 -20.56 19.40
N GLU A 176 -0.33 -20.58 18.71
CA GLU A 176 0.87 -21.29 19.18
C GLU A 176 1.81 -20.43 20.02
N SER A 177 1.68 -19.10 19.99
CA SER A 177 2.53 -18.21 20.81
C SER A 177 2.21 -18.34 22.31
N LEU A 178 0.96 -18.68 22.65
CA LEU A 178 0.48 -18.89 24.02
C LEU A 178 1.02 -20.17 24.70
N ASN A 179 1.55 -21.15 23.95
CA ASN A 179 1.92 -22.45 24.52
C ASN A 179 3.38 -22.54 25.01
N LYS A 180 4.18 -21.47 24.97
CA LYS A 180 5.58 -21.51 25.44
C LYS A 180 5.79 -21.09 26.91
N ASP A 181 4.82 -20.43 27.55
CA ASP A 181 4.98 -19.91 28.92
C ASP A 181 4.18 -20.64 30.01
N THR A 182 3.32 -21.62 29.67
CA THR A 182 2.72 -22.51 30.67
C THR A 182 3.60 -23.74 30.91
N VAL A 183 4.76 -23.52 31.55
CA VAL A 183 5.38 -24.57 32.35
C VAL A 183 4.49 -24.76 33.58
N LEU A 184 3.58 -25.73 33.51
CA LEU A 184 2.89 -26.23 34.69
C LEU A 184 3.97 -26.85 35.59
N ASP A 185 4.31 -26.12 36.64
CA ASP A 185 5.22 -26.53 37.70
C ASP A 185 4.54 -27.65 38.53
N ILE A 186 4.51 -28.86 37.98
CA ILE A 186 3.98 -30.04 38.68
C ILE A 186 5.01 -30.46 39.72
N LYS A 187 4.86 -29.96 40.95
CA LYS A 187 5.60 -30.48 42.11
C LYS A 187 5.30 -31.98 42.28
N PRO A 188 6.31 -32.85 42.45
CA PRO A 188 6.07 -34.23 42.86
C PRO A 188 5.58 -34.25 44.32
N LYS A 189 4.44 -34.89 44.56
CA LYS A 189 4.03 -35.31 45.92
C LYS A 189 5.05 -36.34 46.42
N THR A 190 5.90 -35.96 47.37
CA THR A 190 6.65 -36.91 48.18
C THR A 190 5.68 -37.51 49.19
N ALA A 191 5.21 -38.73 48.91
CA ALA A 191 4.74 -39.62 49.95
C ALA A 191 5.96 -40.18 50.68
N ARG A 192 6.00 -40.01 51.99
CA ARG A 192 6.81 -40.83 52.89
C ARG A 192 5.90 -41.29 54.02
N GLU A 193 5.59 -42.58 53.99
CA GLU A 193 5.32 -43.38 55.19
C GLU A 193 6.62 -43.53 56.00
#